data_AF-A0A846X2C8-F1
#
_entry.id   AF-A0A846X2C8-F1
#
_cell.length_a   1.000
_cell.length_b   1.000
_cell.length_c   1.000
_cell.angle_alpha   90.00
_cell.angle_beta   90.00
_cell.angle_gamma   90.00
#
_symmetry.space_group_name_H-M   'P 1'
#
loop_
_entity.id
_entity.type
_entity.pdbx_description
1 polymer ?
#
loop_
_entity_poly.entity_id
_entity_poly.type
_entity_poly.pdbx_seq_one_letter_code
_entity_poly.pdbx_strand_id
1 'polypeptide(L)'
;MTTTIEPIKDGREQFLADVFTAAIEGGINYWAEVNTYRWQYCGDDEGVPGRSLSYRRDFYAVVRDHDQETAERAGDLRIDAEVIQRGAELLAEQWKDADEKSYAHRFVIANRTNGEDGDYDAGIADQVVQTGLFGSVVYG
;
A
#
# COMPACT_ATOMS: atom_id res chain seq x y z
N MET A 1 -20.35 -16.17 10.61
CA MET A 1 -19.06 -16.54 11.22
C MET A 1 -18.25 -15.26 11.32
N THR A 2 -17.87 -14.85 12.53
CA THR A 2 -17.01 -13.68 12.74
C THR A 2 -15.58 -14.10 12.39
N THR A 3 -15.01 -13.54 11.33
CA THR A 3 -13.59 -13.76 11.01
C THR A 3 -12.76 -13.13 12.11
N THR A 4 -11.97 -13.93 12.82
CA THR A 4 -11.00 -13.41 13.78
C THR A 4 -9.94 -12.61 13.01
N ILE A 5 -9.80 -11.33 13.33
CA ILE A 5 -8.76 -10.47 12.77
C ILE A 5 -7.45 -10.84 13.46
N GLU A 6 -6.37 -11.03 12.71
CA GLU A 6 -5.05 -11.35 13.24
C GLU A 6 -4.07 -10.20 12.96
N PRO A 7 -3.06 -10.01 13.82
CA PRO A 7 -1.94 -9.13 13.50
C PRO A 7 -1.01 -9.76 12.46
N ILE A 8 -0.33 -8.92 11.69
CA ILE A 8 0.76 -9.33 10.80
C ILE A 8 1.94 -9.87 11.61
N LYS A 9 2.59 -10.94 11.11
CA LYS A 9 3.77 -11.56 11.72
C LYS A 9 4.89 -11.87 10.73
N ASP A 10 4.62 -11.76 9.43
CA ASP A 10 5.56 -12.04 8.35
C ASP A 10 6.17 -10.75 7.79
N GLY A 11 7.45 -10.78 7.43
CA GLY A 11 8.16 -9.60 6.94
C GLY A 11 7.61 -9.07 5.61
N ARG A 12 7.16 -9.95 4.71
CA ARG A 12 6.56 -9.52 3.44
C ARG A 12 5.22 -8.84 3.69
N GLU A 13 4.36 -9.46 4.50
CA GLU A 13 3.08 -8.88 4.88
C GLU A 13 3.27 -7.50 5.54
N GLN A 14 4.28 -7.37 6.40
CA GLN A 14 4.62 -6.12 7.09
C GLN A 14 5.03 -5.04 6.09
N PHE A 15 5.96 -5.35 5.19
CA PHE A 15 6.38 -4.45 4.12
C PHE A 15 5.21 -3.96 3.26
N LEU A 16 4.29 -4.85 2.87
CA LEU A 16 3.12 -4.47 2.09
C LEU A 16 2.18 -3.54 2.87
N ALA A 17 2.00 -3.77 4.17
CA ALA A 17 1.19 -2.91 5.03
C ALA A 17 1.83 -1.52 5.23
N ASP A 18 3.15 -1.45 5.28
CA ASP A 18 3.87 -0.17 5.37
C ASP A 18 3.77 0.63 4.07
N VAL A 19 3.94 -0.02 2.91
CA VAL A 19 3.72 0.62 1.59
C VAL A 19 2.27 1.09 1.44
N PHE A 20 1.31 0.25 1.82
CA PHE A 20 -0.10 0.62 1.86
C PHE A 20 -0.33 1.90 2.68
N THR A 21 0.16 1.92 3.92
CA THR A 21 -0.02 3.04 4.84
C THR A 21 0.62 4.32 4.32
N ALA A 22 1.84 4.24 3.80
CA ALA A 22 2.53 5.37 3.18
C ALA A 22 1.73 5.96 2.00
N ALA A 23 1.12 5.11 1.18
CA ALA A 23 0.28 5.54 0.07
C ALA A 23 -1.00 6.24 0.56
N ILE A 24 -1.75 5.61 1.48
CA ILE A 24 -3.03 6.16 1.98
C ILE A 24 -2.82 7.49 2.71
N GLU A 25 -1.77 7.59 3.54
CA GLU A 25 -1.57 8.74 4.42
C GLU A 25 -0.85 9.91 3.73
N GLY A 26 -0.06 9.64 2.69
CA GLY A 26 0.73 10.69 2.03
C GLY A 26 0.56 10.79 0.51
N GLY A 27 0.25 9.68 -0.15
CA GLY A 27 0.41 9.54 -1.60
C GLY A 27 -0.85 9.83 -2.40
N ILE A 28 -1.98 9.22 -2.05
CA ILE A 28 -3.12 9.12 -2.99
C ILE A 28 -4.13 10.26 -2.92
N ASN A 29 -4.09 11.08 -1.86
CA ASN A 29 -5.14 12.06 -1.55
C ASN A 29 -5.28 13.20 -2.56
N TYR A 30 -4.36 13.32 -3.54
CA TYR A 30 -4.48 14.31 -4.61
C TYR A 30 -5.36 13.84 -5.76
N TRP A 31 -5.55 12.52 -5.94
CA TRP A 31 -6.36 11.94 -7.02
C TRP A 31 -7.54 11.09 -6.51
N ALA A 32 -7.57 10.71 -5.23
CA ALA A 32 -8.67 9.95 -4.66
C ALA A 32 -9.09 10.41 -3.27
N GLU A 33 -10.38 10.22 -2.99
CA GLU A 33 -10.98 10.32 -1.66
C GLU A 33 -10.93 8.96 -0.94
N VAL A 34 -10.49 8.93 0.32
CA VAL A 34 -10.46 7.70 1.14
C VAL A 34 -11.76 7.55 1.93
N ASN A 35 -12.64 6.65 1.49
CA ASN A 35 -13.94 6.40 2.11
C ASN A 35 -13.88 5.44 3.30
N THR A 36 -12.93 4.51 3.29
CA THR A 36 -12.72 3.54 4.37
C THR A 36 -11.24 3.25 4.50
N TYR A 37 -10.75 3.18 5.75
CA TYR A 37 -9.36 2.87 6.05
C TYR A 37 -9.29 1.94 7.26
N ARG A 38 -8.87 0.70 7.04
CA ARG A 38 -8.74 -0.35 8.04
C ARG A 38 -7.33 -0.91 7.96
N TRP A 39 -6.45 -0.49 8.85
CA TRP A 39 -5.02 -0.85 8.79
C TRP A 39 -4.47 -1.33 10.14
N GLN A 40 -5.09 -0.91 11.24
CA GLN A 40 -4.64 -1.23 12.58
C GLN A 40 -5.32 -2.49 13.13
N TYR A 41 -4.52 -3.35 13.77
CA TYR A 41 -4.99 -4.39 14.67
C TYR A 41 -5.17 -3.80 16.07
N CYS A 42 -6.41 -3.78 16.55
CA CYS A 42 -6.76 -3.50 17.92
C CYS A 42 -7.18 -4.84 18.53
N GLY A 43 -6.26 -5.54 19.21
CA GLY A 43 -6.59 -6.79 19.89
C GLY A 43 -7.51 -6.56 21.10
N ASP A 44 -7.96 -7.65 21.71
CA ASP A 44 -8.93 -7.65 22.83
C ASP A 44 -8.43 -6.99 24.14
N ASP A 45 -7.16 -6.57 24.19
CA ASP A 45 -6.54 -5.87 25.32
C ASP A 45 -6.67 -4.34 25.17
N GLU A 46 -7.88 -3.84 24.87
CA GLU A 46 -8.16 -2.40 24.92
C GLU A 46 -7.85 -1.86 26.33
N GLY A 47 -6.91 -0.91 26.44
CA GLY A 47 -6.67 -0.16 27.68
C GLY A 47 -5.32 -0.38 28.39
N VAL A 48 -4.36 -1.11 27.80
CA VAL A 48 -2.99 -1.20 28.35
C VAL A 48 -2.09 -0.12 27.71
N PRO A 49 -1.65 0.91 28.47
CA PRO A 49 -0.73 1.92 27.95
C PRO A 49 0.61 1.28 27.55
N GLY A 50 1.09 1.56 26.34
CA GLY A 50 2.42 1.14 25.89
C GLY A 50 2.49 -0.14 25.07
N ARG A 51 1.37 -0.71 24.58
CA ARG A 51 1.44 -1.81 23.61
C ARG A 51 1.65 -1.33 22.18
N SER A 52 2.47 -2.10 21.47
CA SER A 52 2.86 -1.93 20.07
C SER A 52 1.63 -1.83 19.16
N LEU A 53 1.54 -0.73 18.41
CA LEU A 53 0.68 -0.67 17.23
C LEU A 53 1.14 -1.79 16.28
N SER A 54 0.20 -2.61 15.81
CA SER A 54 0.47 -3.65 14.82
C SER A 54 -0.55 -3.54 13.71
N TYR A 55 -0.13 -3.89 12.49
CA TYR A 55 -1.03 -3.93 11.36
C TYR A 55 -1.96 -5.14 11.45
N ARG A 56 -3.22 -4.95 11.04
CA ARG A 56 -4.13 -6.07 10.80
C ARG A 56 -3.73 -6.78 9.51
N ARG A 57 -3.80 -8.10 9.50
CA ARG A 57 -3.47 -8.92 8.33
C ARG A 57 -4.42 -8.70 7.15
N ASP A 58 -5.68 -8.37 7.43
CA ASP A 58 -6.72 -8.08 6.44
C ASP A 58 -6.84 -6.58 6.13
N PHE A 59 -5.74 -5.83 6.21
CA PHE A 59 -5.78 -4.39 5.96
C PHE A 59 -6.39 -4.06 4.60
N TYR A 60 -7.18 -2.98 4.55
CA TYR A 60 -7.70 -2.46 3.30
C TYR A 60 -8.11 -0.99 3.42
N ALA A 61 -8.14 -0.33 2.27
CA ALA A 61 -8.83 0.92 2.06
C ALA A 61 -9.87 0.79 0.96
N VAL A 62 -10.90 1.62 1.01
CA VAL A 62 -11.80 1.86 -0.11
C VAL A 62 -11.67 3.32 -0.49
N VAL A 63 -11.35 3.58 -1.75
CA VAL A 63 -11.09 4.91 -2.26
C VAL A 63 -12.00 5.20 -3.45
N ARG A 64 -12.21 6.47 -3.75
CA ARG A 64 -12.95 6.92 -4.94
C ARG A 64 -12.11 7.91 -5.70
N ASP A 65 -11.92 7.65 -6.98
CA ASP A 65 -11.24 8.55 -7.91
C ASP A 65 -11.99 9.89 -7.99
N HIS A 66 -11.26 11.01 -7.90
CA HIS A 66 -11.81 12.35 -8.08
C HIS A 66 -12.23 12.60 -9.54
N ASP A 67 -11.52 12.01 -10.49
CA ASP A 67 -11.73 12.19 -11.92
C ASP A 67 -12.69 11.12 -12.46
N GLN A 68 -13.96 11.25 -12.05
CA GLN A 68 -15.06 10.35 -12.46
C GLN A 68 -15.50 10.54 -13.92
N GLU A 69 -14.67 11.15 -14.79
CA GLU A 69 -15.04 11.47 -16.17
C GLU A 69 -15.36 10.23 -17.02
N THR A 70 -14.93 9.04 -16.61
CA THR A 70 -15.24 7.79 -17.32
C THR A 70 -16.08 6.85 -16.47
N ALA A 71 -17.12 6.27 -17.09
CA ALA A 71 -17.96 5.25 -16.44
C ALA A 71 -17.17 4.00 -16.00
N GLU A 72 -15.98 3.77 -16.59
CA GLU A 72 -15.05 2.70 -16.22
C GLU A 72 -14.29 2.97 -14.91
N ARG A 73 -14.18 4.25 -14.50
CA ARG A 73 -13.58 4.69 -13.22
C ARG A 73 -14.61 5.16 -12.19
N ALA A 74 -15.89 5.13 -12.56
CA ALA A 74 -16.98 5.46 -11.67
C ALA A 74 -17.25 4.30 -10.70
N GLY A 75 -16.51 4.27 -9.58
CA GLY A 75 -16.70 3.24 -8.58
C GLY A 75 -15.77 3.37 -7.38
N ASP A 76 -16.14 2.65 -6.32
CA ASP A 76 -15.29 2.46 -5.16
C ASP A 76 -14.20 1.44 -5.50
N LEU A 77 -12.94 1.84 -5.35
CA LEU A 77 -11.75 1.01 -5.57
C LEU A 77 -11.26 0.48 -4.24
N ARG A 78 -11.12 -0.84 -4.13
CA ARG A 78 -10.55 -1.48 -2.94
C ARG A 78 -9.04 -1.63 -3.11
N ILE A 79 -8.29 -1.17 -2.11
CA ILE A 79 -6.85 -1.36 -1.99
C ILE A 79 -6.61 -2.28 -0.80
N ASP A 80 -5.94 -3.41 -1.03
CA ASP A 80 -5.53 -4.36 0.01
C ASP A 80 -4.16 -4.97 -0.35
N ALA A 81 -3.70 -5.94 0.43
CA ALA A 81 -2.39 -6.57 0.24
C ALA A 81 -2.17 -7.10 -1.19
N GLU A 82 -3.22 -7.62 -1.87
CA GLU A 82 -3.09 -8.14 -3.23
C GLU A 82 -2.83 -7.04 -4.25
N VAL A 83 -3.48 -5.88 -4.09
CA VAL A 83 -3.26 -4.70 -4.93
C VAL A 83 -1.83 -4.18 -4.74
N ILE A 84 -1.36 -4.06 -3.50
CA ILE A 84 -0.02 -3.57 -3.20
C ILE A 84 1.05 -4.54 -3.70
N GLN A 85 0.86 -5.86 -3.47
CA GLN A 85 1.75 -6.89 -3.97
C GLN A 85 1.92 -6.77 -5.49
N ARG A 86 0.79 -6.73 -6.22
CA ARG A 86 0.76 -6.64 -7.67
C ARG A 86 1.47 -5.38 -8.18
N GLY A 87 1.18 -4.24 -7.58
CA GLY A 87 1.80 -2.97 -7.95
C GLY A 87 3.31 -2.97 -7.71
N ALA A 88 3.76 -3.50 -6.57
CA ALA A 88 5.16 -3.58 -6.22
C ALA A 88 5.94 -4.52 -7.16
N GLU A 89 5.35 -5.66 -7.54
CA GLU A 89 5.94 -6.58 -8.52
C GLU A 89 6.07 -5.95 -9.91
N LEU A 90 5.01 -5.31 -10.40
CA LEU A 90 5.00 -4.67 -11.72
C LEU A 90 6.02 -3.52 -11.79
N LEU A 91 6.07 -2.66 -10.78
CA LEU A 91 7.05 -1.57 -10.74
C LEU A 91 8.47 -2.09 -10.57
N ALA A 92 8.70 -3.11 -9.75
CA ALA A 92 10.03 -3.69 -9.59
C ALA A 92 10.55 -4.30 -10.91
N GLU A 93 9.68 -4.95 -11.69
CA GLU A 93 10.02 -5.43 -13.03
C GLU A 93 10.29 -4.27 -14.00
N GLN A 94 9.47 -3.22 -13.98
CA GLN A 94 9.66 -2.03 -14.81
C GLN A 94 10.96 -1.29 -14.50
N TRP A 95 11.42 -1.33 -13.24
CA TRP A 95 12.59 -0.60 -12.75
C TRP A 95 13.80 -1.49 -12.46
N LYS A 96 13.79 -2.75 -12.89
CA LYS A 96 14.89 -3.70 -12.64
C LYS A 96 16.26 -3.21 -13.14
N ASP A 97 16.25 -2.39 -14.19
CA ASP A 97 17.45 -1.81 -14.82
C ASP A 97 17.62 -0.31 -14.49
N ALA A 98 16.91 0.19 -13.47
CA ALA A 98 17.04 1.59 -13.04
C ALA A 98 18.44 1.87 -12.50
N ASP A 99 18.95 3.08 -12.77
CA ASP A 99 20.26 3.54 -12.28
C ASP A 99 20.38 3.36 -10.77
N GLU A 100 21.52 2.88 -10.29
CA GLU A 100 21.75 2.54 -8.87
C GLU A 100 21.54 3.75 -7.93
N LYS A 101 21.69 4.98 -8.42
CA LYS A 101 21.47 6.21 -7.64
C LYS A 101 20.03 6.69 -7.69
N SER A 102 19.20 6.10 -8.55
CA SER A 102 17.79 6.48 -8.68
C SER A 102 16.98 5.98 -7.50
N TYR A 103 15.92 6.72 -7.17
CA TYR A 103 14.99 6.31 -6.12
C TYR A 103 14.19 5.06 -6.52
N ALA A 104 13.95 4.85 -7.81
CA ALA A 104 13.36 3.63 -8.36
C ALA A 104 14.19 2.38 -8.00
N HIS A 105 15.53 2.47 -8.12
CA HIS A 105 16.41 1.37 -7.71
C HIS A 105 16.33 1.08 -6.20
N ARG A 106 16.22 2.13 -5.37
CA ARG A 106 16.04 1.96 -3.90
C ARG A 106 14.74 1.23 -3.57
N PHE A 107 13.65 1.49 -4.31
CA PHE A 107 12.41 0.75 -4.14
C PHE A 107 12.53 -0.71 -4.59
N VAL A 108 13.20 -0.99 -5.71
CA VAL A 108 13.44 -2.38 -6.17
C VAL A 108 14.15 -3.19 -5.08
N ILE A 109 15.15 -2.60 -4.43
CA ILE A 109 15.83 -3.23 -3.29
C ILE A 109 14.84 -3.48 -2.15
N ALA A 110 14.09 -2.45 -1.73
CA ALA A 110 13.12 -2.58 -0.64
C ALA A 110 12.05 -3.66 -0.90
N ASN A 111 11.55 -3.74 -2.14
CA ASN A 111 10.60 -4.77 -2.51
C ASN A 111 11.21 -6.19 -2.43
N ARG A 112 12.49 -6.35 -2.81
CA ARG A 112 13.18 -7.65 -2.77
C ARG A 112 13.53 -8.11 -1.36
N THR A 113 13.82 -7.17 -0.45
CA THR A 113 14.26 -7.45 0.92
C THR A 113 13.17 -7.26 1.97
N ASN A 114 11.92 -7.07 1.55
CA ASN A 114 10.79 -6.79 2.44
C ASN A 114 11.06 -5.57 3.35
N GLY A 115 11.68 -4.53 2.80
CA GLY A 115 11.98 -3.29 3.50
C GLY A 115 13.18 -3.33 4.45
N GLU A 116 13.91 -4.45 4.53
CA GLU A 116 15.14 -4.53 5.35
C GLU A 116 16.27 -3.64 4.79
N ASP A 117 16.26 -3.42 3.47
CA ASP A 117 17.19 -2.55 2.74
C ASP A 117 16.40 -1.66 1.78
N GLY A 118 17.06 -0.69 1.16
CA GLY A 118 16.41 0.20 0.19
C GLY A 118 15.60 1.30 0.86
N ASP A 119 14.70 1.91 0.11
CA ASP A 119 13.89 3.04 0.59
C ASP A 119 12.72 3.30 -0.35
N TYR A 120 11.67 3.92 0.19
CA TYR A 120 10.53 4.42 -0.58
C TYR A 120 9.81 5.52 0.22
N ASP A 121 9.13 6.40 -0.49
CA ASP A 121 8.31 7.45 0.08
C ASP A 121 6.85 7.29 -0.34
N ALA A 122 6.01 8.22 0.09
CA ALA A 122 4.59 8.24 -0.25
C ALA A 122 4.34 8.37 -1.76
N GLY A 123 5.25 8.97 -2.53
CA GLY A 123 5.11 9.09 -3.99
C GLY A 123 5.36 7.77 -4.71
N ILE A 124 6.37 7.01 -4.30
CA ILE A 124 6.57 5.64 -4.80
C ILE A 124 5.42 4.73 -4.34
N ALA A 125 4.97 4.87 -3.09
CA ALA A 125 3.86 4.09 -2.57
C ALA A 125 2.55 4.37 -3.33
N ASP A 126 2.30 5.63 -3.72
CA ASP A 126 1.21 6.00 -4.63
C ASP A 126 1.33 5.29 -5.99
N GLN A 127 2.52 5.34 -6.61
CA GLN A 127 2.74 4.64 -7.88
C GLN A 127 2.51 3.13 -7.75
N VAL A 128 2.85 2.52 -6.61
CA VAL A 128 2.53 1.11 -6.31
C VAL A 128 1.01 0.90 -6.31
N VAL A 129 0.24 1.74 -5.60
CA VAL A 129 -1.23 1.64 -5.58
C VAL A 129 -1.82 1.79 -6.98
N GLN A 130 -1.43 2.83 -7.72
CA GLN A 130 -1.93 3.08 -9.06
C GLN A 130 -1.60 1.93 -10.01
N THR A 131 -0.37 1.42 -9.97
CA THR A 131 0.03 0.28 -10.81
C THR A 131 -0.70 -0.99 -10.42
N GLY A 132 -0.97 -1.21 -9.13
CA GLY A 132 -1.76 -2.34 -8.65
C GLY A 132 -3.23 -2.30 -9.09
N LEU A 133 -3.84 -1.11 -9.09
CA LEU A 133 -5.23 -0.90 -9.49
C LEU A 133 -5.42 -0.87 -11.01
N PHE A 134 -4.54 -0.15 -11.72
CA PHE A 134 -4.75 0.24 -13.11
C PHE A 134 -3.75 -0.42 -14.08
N GLY A 135 -2.72 -1.09 -13.57
CA GLY A 135 -1.63 -1.67 -14.37
C GLY A 135 -0.56 -0.66 -14.81
N SER A 136 -0.74 0.63 -14.52
CA SER A 136 0.22 1.69 -14.78
C SER A 136 -0.04 2.91 -13.89
N VAL A 137 0.93 3.82 -13.81
CA VAL A 137 0.74 5.15 -13.21
C VAL A 137 -0.13 6.00 -14.13
N VAL A 138 -1.21 6.57 -13.58
CA VAL A 138 -2.20 7.39 -14.29
C VAL A 138 -2.08 8.86 -13.87
N TYR A 139 -1.79 9.11 -12.61
CA TYR A 139 -1.70 10.41 -11.96
C TYR A 139 -0.26 10.64 -11.48
N GLY A 140 0.27 11.86 -11.68
CA GLY A 140 1.64 12.23 -11.30
C GLY A 140 1.97 13.69 -11.55
#